data_AF-A0A0F9BWB0-F1
#
_entry.id   AF-A0A0F9BWB0-F1
#
_cell.length_a   1.000
_cell.length_b   1.000
_cell.length_c   1.000
_cell.angle_alpha   90.00
_cell.angle_beta   90.00
_cell.angle_gamma   90.00
#
_symmetry.space_group_name_H-M   'P 1'
#
loop_
_entity.id
_entity.type
_entity.pdbx_description
1 polymer ?
#
loop_
_entity_poly.entity_id
_entity_poly.type
_entity_poly.pdbx_seq_one_letter_code
_entity_poly.pdbx_strand_id
1 'polypeptide(L)'
;SELSDLLVSIYPKDKMEEIDLTKLFLSRNNKTIRGVDYLARVKAISKELGFNGNLKTHAFRKYFCDTIDGVIYTIDGVEKKDDKFNHHLEGREPNYEDATYITSLKNLKKYYAKWMHVEKAICIDCIIVDNTNAETVKHKIKIAKLEEQLNISVKENSNLSLRLDKLEEIIKKLIK
;
A
#
# COMPACT_ATOMS: atom_id res chain seq x y z
N SER A 1 2.83 5.99 -19.17
CA SER A 1 3.72 5.32 -18.18
C SER A 1 3.75 3.87 -18.58
N GLU A 2 4.90 3.20 -18.54
CA GLU A 2 5.08 1.84 -19.12
C GLU A 2 3.96 0.84 -18.75
N LEU A 3 3.34 0.99 -17.57
CA LEU A 3 2.19 0.19 -17.15
C LEU A 3 0.89 0.50 -17.92
N SER A 4 0.59 1.78 -18.14
CA SER A 4 -0.52 2.21 -19.00
C SER A 4 -0.31 1.77 -20.45
N ASP A 5 0.91 1.81 -20.95
CA ASP A 5 1.19 1.39 -22.33
C ASP A 5 1.08 -0.14 -22.48
N LEU A 6 1.47 -0.90 -21.46
CA LEU A 6 1.22 -2.35 -21.39
C LEU A 6 -0.28 -2.68 -21.39
N LEU A 7 -1.06 -1.95 -20.58
CA LEU A 7 -2.51 -2.16 -20.44
C LEU A 7 -3.30 -1.71 -21.69
N VAL A 8 -2.86 -0.64 -22.37
CA VAL A 8 -3.45 -0.14 -23.62
C VAL A 8 -3.14 -1.08 -24.79
N SER A 9 -2.01 -1.81 -24.76
CA SER A 9 -1.69 -2.84 -25.76
C SER A 9 -2.57 -4.10 -25.66
N ILE A 10 -3.40 -4.20 -24.61
CA ILE A 10 -4.43 -5.24 -24.46
C ILE A 10 -5.71 -4.78 -25.18
N TYR A 11 -5.59 -4.45 -26.47
CA TYR A 11 -6.71 -4.64 -27.40
C TYR A 11 -7.01 -6.15 -27.46
N PRO A 12 -8.26 -6.58 -27.68
CA PRO A 12 -8.72 -7.92 -27.34
C PRO A 12 -7.94 -8.94 -28.15
N LYS A 13 -6.95 -9.56 -27.52
CA LYS A 13 -6.42 -10.82 -28.02
C LYS A 13 -7.52 -11.84 -27.81
N ASP A 14 -7.87 -12.58 -28.86
CA ASP A 14 -8.99 -13.52 -28.86
C ASP A 14 -8.82 -14.65 -27.82
N LYS A 15 -7.63 -14.80 -27.22
CA LYS A 15 -7.30 -15.80 -26.20
C LYS A 15 -6.52 -15.20 -25.04
N MET A 16 -7.02 -15.42 -23.81
CA MET A 16 -6.32 -15.06 -22.57
C MET A 16 -4.92 -15.69 -22.45
N GLU A 17 -4.69 -16.85 -23.08
CA GLU A 17 -3.41 -17.56 -23.08
C GLU A 17 -2.27 -16.77 -23.74
N GLU A 18 -2.59 -15.76 -24.56
CA GLU A 18 -1.61 -14.91 -25.25
C GLU A 18 -1.14 -13.71 -24.42
N ILE A 19 -1.70 -13.54 -23.23
CA ILE A 19 -1.27 -12.56 -22.23
C ILE A 19 -0.40 -13.31 -21.22
N ASP A 20 0.91 -13.17 -21.38
CA ASP A 20 1.86 -13.70 -20.40
C ASP A 20 1.83 -12.85 -19.12
N LEU A 21 0.86 -13.14 -18.25
CA LEU A 21 0.68 -12.48 -16.96
C LEU A 21 1.89 -12.69 -16.02
N THR A 22 2.79 -13.65 -16.32
CA THR A 22 4.01 -13.84 -15.53
C THR A 22 4.96 -12.65 -15.65
N LYS A 23 4.82 -11.84 -16.71
CA LYS A 23 5.55 -10.58 -16.91
C LYS A 23 4.98 -9.41 -16.12
N LEU A 24 3.80 -9.53 -15.51
CA LEU A 24 3.22 -8.46 -14.69
C LEU A 24 3.82 -8.38 -13.29
N PHE A 25 4.40 -9.48 -12.79
CA PHE A 25 4.95 -9.58 -11.43
C PHE A 25 6.46 -9.80 -11.45
N LEU A 26 7.16 -8.84 -12.05
CA LEU A 26 8.62 -8.83 -12.12
C LEU A 26 9.22 -7.93 -11.05
N SER A 27 10.38 -8.34 -10.54
CA SER A 27 11.26 -7.49 -9.74
C SER A 27 11.89 -6.40 -10.62
N ARG A 28 12.54 -5.41 -9.99
CA ARG A 28 13.31 -4.35 -10.69
C ARG A 28 14.38 -4.88 -11.65
N ASN A 29 14.75 -6.15 -11.51
CA ASN A 29 15.75 -6.82 -12.34
C ASN A 29 15.10 -7.73 -13.41
N ASN A 30 13.81 -7.53 -13.75
CA ASN A 30 13.03 -8.34 -14.70
C ASN A 30 12.99 -9.84 -14.39
N LYS A 31 13.17 -10.23 -13.11
CA LYS A 31 13.01 -11.61 -12.64
C LYS A 31 11.69 -11.76 -11.91
N THR A 32 11.02 -12.91 -12.07
CA THR A 32 9.82 -13.28 -11.32
C THR A 32 10.04 -13.13 -9.82
N ILE A 33 9.13 -12.43 -9.16
CA ILE A 33 9.20 -12.24 -7.70
C ILE A 33 8.96 -13.59 -7.02
N ARG A 34 9.86 -13.99 -6.11
CA ARG A 34 9.68 -15.23 -5.36
C ARG A 34 8.63 -15.04 -4.27
N GLY A 35 7.87 -16.10 -3.97
CA GLY A 35 6.86 -16.05 -2.91
C GLY A 35 7.39 -15.61 -1.54
N VAL A 36 8.65 -15.95 -1.23
CA VAL A 36 9.33 -15.51 0.00
C VAL A 36 9.53 -13.99 0.07
N ASP A 37 9.88 -13.36 -1.05
CA ASP A 37 10.13 -11.92 -1.14
C ASP A 37 8.81 -11.15 -1.03
N TYR A 38 7.73 -11.70 -1.61
CA TYR A 38 6.38 -11.15 -1.49
C TYR A 38 5.83 -11.26 -0.05
N LEU A 39 6.02 -12.41 0.60
CA LEU A 39 5.61 -12.61 2.01
C LEU A 39 6.34 -11.65 2.97
N ALA A 40 7.64 -11.41 2.74
CA ALA A 40 8.40 -10.46 3.55
C ALA A 40 7.82 -9.04 3.45
N ARG A 41 7.42 -8.60 2.25
CA ARG A 41 6.77 -7.29 2.03
C ARG A 41 5.42 -7.20 2.74
N VAL A 42 4.59 -8.23 2.63
CA VAL A 42 3.30 -8.32 3.33
C VAL A 42 3.48 -8.13 4.83
N LYS A 43 4.45 -8.81 5.43
CA LYS A 43 4.73 -8.69 6.88
C LYS A 43 5.21 -7.30 7.27
N ALA A 44 6.02 -6.65 6.44
CA ALA A 44 6.48 -5.28 6.68
C ALA A 44 5.30 -4.30 6.70
N ILE A 45 4.43 -4.33 5.68
CA ILE A 45 3.23 -3.48 5.59
C ILE A 45 2.30 -3.75 6.78
N SER A 46 2.09 -5.02 7.12
CA SER A 46 1.23 -5.41 8.23
C SER A 46 1.72 -4.84 9.57
N LYS A 47 3.04 -4.83 9.79
CA LYS A 47 3.66 -4.23 10.96
C LYS A 47 3.49 -2.71 10.97
N GLU A 48 3.68 -2.04 9.84
CA GLU A 48 3.49 -0.59 9.70
C GLU A 48 2.04 -0.17 10.00
N LEU A 49 1.08 -0.97 9.56
CA LEU A 49 -0.36 -0.74 9.80
C LEU A 49 -0.83 -1.18 11.20
N GLY A 50 0.05 -1.75 12.03
CA GLY A 50 -0.29 -2.20 13.39
C GLY A 50 -1.17 -3.46 13.44
N PHE A 51 -1.21 -4.26 12.37
CA PHE A 51 -1.90 -5.56 12.40
C PHE A 51 -1.14 -6.55 13.28
N ASN A 52 -1.74 -6.92 14.40
CA ASN A 52 -1.22 -7.96 15.28
C ASN A 52 -1.60 -9.34 14.74
N GLY A 53 -0.74 -9.95 13.93
CA GLY A 53 -0.94 -11.30 13.43
C GLY A 53 0.11 -11.77 12.43
N ASN A 54 0.26 -13.09 12.28
CA ASN A 54 1.12 -13.68 11.25
C ASN A 54 0.37 -13.69 9.90
N LEU A 55 0.26 -12.51 9.26
CA LEU A 55 -0.37 -12.36 7.95
C LEU A 55 0.44 -13.13 6.88
N LYS A 56 -0.19 -14.20 6.37
CA LYS A 56 0.30 -14.98 5.23
C LYS A 56 -0.39 -14.47 3.97
N THR A 57 0.21 -14.72 2.81
CA THR A 57 -0.39 -14.38 1.50
C THR A 57 -1.78 -15.00 1.31
N HIS A 58 -2.00 -16.20 1.82
CA HIS A 58 -3.29 -16.87 1.80
C HIS A 58 -4.38 -16.19 2.67
N ALA A 59 -3.99 -15.37 3.66
CA ALA A 59 -4.95 -14.64 4.49
C ALA A 59 -5.71 -13.58 3.68
N PHE A 60 -5.07 -12.94 2.70
CA PHE A 60 -5.76 -12.00 1.80
C PHE A 60 -6.77 -12.70 0.91
N ARG A 61 -6.43 -13.90 0.41
CA ARG A 61 -7.37 -14.74 -0.34
C ARG A 61 -8.57 -15.12 0.53
N LYS A 62 -8.33 -15.55 1.77
CA LYS A 62 -9.42 -15.87 2.70
C LYS A 62 -10.30 -14.66 2.99
N TYR A 63 -9.70 -13.51 3.29
CA TYR A 63 -10.44 -12.26 3.50
C TYR A 63 -11.29 -11.89 2.28
N PHE A 64 -10.74 -12.01 1.08
CA PHE A 64 -11.48 -11.82 -0.17
C PHE A 64 -12.67 -12.77 -0.27
N CYS A 65 -12.45 -14.09 -0.08
CA CYS A 65 -13.51 -15.10 -0.10
C CYS A 65 -14.61 -14.78 0.92
N ASP A 66 -14.24 -14.53 2.19
CA ASP A 66 -15.18 -14.21 3.26
C ASP A 66 -15.97 -12.92 2.96
N THR A 67 -15.34 -11.94 2.31
CA THR A 67 -15.98 -10.67 1.92
C THR A 67 -16.99 -10.86 0.79
N ILE A 68 -16.63 -11.57 -0.28
CA ILE A 68 -17.56 -11.80 -1.40
C ILE A 68 -18.69 -12.76 -1.03
N ASP A 69 -18.45 -13.67 -0.07
CA ASP A 69 -19.46 -14.60 0.43
C ASP A 69 -20.64 -13.88 1.12
N GLY A 70 -20.38 -12.69 1.66
CA GLY A 70 -21.41 -11.81 2.25
C GLY A 70 -22.16 -10.93 1.24
N VAL A 71 -21.80 -10.94 -0.05
CA VAL A 71 -22.43 -10.07 -1.06
C VAL A 71 -23.78 -10.66 -1.48
N ILE A 72 -24.84 -9.89 -1.25
CA ILE A 72 -26.20 -10.20 -1.70
C ILE A 72 -26.47 -9.43 -2.99
N TYR A 73 -26.96 -10.14 -4.02
CA TYR A 73 -27.31 -9.55 -5.30
C TYR A 73 -28.82 -9.43 -5.42
N THR A 74 -29.32 -8.29 -5.89
CA THR A 74 -30.70 -8.15 -6.32
C THR A 74 -30.77 -8.49 -7.81
N ILE A 75 -31.25 -9.68 -8.14
CA ILE A 75 -31.43 -10.13 -9.52
C ILE A 75 -32.93 -10.31 -9.74
N ASP A 76 -33.49 -9.60 -10.72
CA ASP A 76 -34.91 -9.65 -11.08
C ASP A 76 -35.86 -9.39 -9.87
N GLY A 77 -35.43 -8.52 -8.95
CA GLY A 77 -36.20 -8.14 -7.76
C GLY A 77 -36.10 -9.13 -6.59
N VAL A 78 -35.27 -10.16 -6.69
CA VAL A 78 -35.04 -11.13 -5.61
C VAL A 78 -33.61 -11.02 -5.09
N GLU A 79 -33.47 -10.86 -3.78
CA GLU A 79 -32.19 -10.92 -3.08
C GLU A 79 -31.71 -12.37 -3.01
N LYS A 80 -30.58 -12.66 -3.66
CA LYS A 80 -29.95 -13.98 -3.63
C LYS A 80 -28.44 -13.86 -3.53
N LYS A 81 -27.85 -14.84 -2.85
CA LYS A 81 -26.43 -15.13 -2.92
C LYS A 81 -26.15 -15.87 -4.23
N ASP A 82 -25.12 -15.47 -4.95
CA ASP A 82 -24.68 -16.13 -6.19
C ASP A 82 -23.39 -16.90 -5.94
N ASP A 83 -23.53 -18.08 -5.31
CA ASP A 83 -22.40 -18.96 -4.97
C ASP A 83 -21.55 -19.31 -6.19
N LYS A 84 -22.17 -19.36 -7.38
CA LYS A 84 -21.50 -19.72 -8.64
C LYS A 84 -20.59 -18.59 -9.11
N PHE A 85 -21.08 -17.35 -9.06
CA PHE A 85 -20.26 -16.19 -9.36
C PHE A 85 -19.15 -16.02 -8.32
N ASN A 86 -19.41 -16.25 -7.04
CA ASN A 86 -18.37 -16.22 -6.00
C ASN A 86 -17.30 -17.29 -6.24
N HIS A 87 -17.68 -18.53 -6.51
CA HIS A 87 -16.74 -19.59 -6.85
C HIS A 87 -15.89 -19.26 -8.09
N HIS A 88 -16.46 -18.56 -9.08
CA HIS A 88 -15.71 -18.04 -10.23
C HIS A 88 -14.59 -17.09 -9.79
N LEU A 89 -14.92 -16.10 -8.96
CA LEU A 89 -13.99 -15.09 -8.50
C LEU A 89 -12.88 -15.65 -7.61
N GLU A 90 -13.18 -16.71 -6.86
CA GLU A 90 -12.16 -17.45 -6.13
C GLU A 90 -11.21 -18.24 -7.03
N GLY A 91 -11.56 -18.44 -8.30
CA GLY A 91 -10.85 -19.33 -9.21
C GLY A 91 -10.98 -20.80 -8.81
N ARG A 92 -12.12 -21.19 -8.21
CA ARG A 92 -12.45 -22.62 -8.06
C ARG A 92 -12.76 -23.19 -9.44
N GLU A 93 -12.45 -24.47 -9.65
CA GLU A 93 -12.85 -25.14 -10.88
C GLU A 93 -14.37 -25.06 -11.03
N PRO A 94 -14.86 -24.55 -12.18
CA PRO A 94 -16.29 -24.46 -12.40
C PRO A 94 -16.86 -25.87 -12.58
N ASN A 95 -18.08 -26.08 -12.08
CA ASN A 95 -18.80 -27.30 -12.42
C ASN A 95 -19.33 -27.13 -13.86
N TYR A 96 -18.61 -27.69 -14.84
CA TYR A 96 -18.77 -27.44 -16.28
C TYR A 96 -20.15 -27.82 -16.85
N GLU A 97 -20.99 -28.50 -16.08
CA GLU A 97 -22.35 -28.92 -16.46
C GLU A 97 -23.38 -27.78 -16.34
N ASP A 98 -23.02 -26.64 -15.74
CA ASP A 98 -23.96 -25.54 -15.54
C ASP A 98 -24.01 -24.56 -16.73
N ALA A 99 -24.89 -24.86 -17.68
CA ALA A 99 -25.17 -24.03 -18.84
C ALA A 99 -25.63 -22.60 -18.49
N THR A 100 -26.26 -22.40 -17.33
CA THR A 100 -26.75 -21.07 -16.88
C THR A 100 -25.59 -20.20 -16.41
N TYR A 101 -24.65 -20.80 -15.68
CA TYR A 101 -23.42 -20.14 -15.24
C TYR A 101 -22.54 -19.74 -16.44
N ILE A 102 -22.32 -20.64 -17.39
CA ILE A 102 -21.52 -20.37 -18.60
C ILE A 102 -22.16 -19.23 -19.42
N THR A 103 -23.48 -19.24 -19.58
CA THR A 103 -24.21 -18.16 -20.27
C THR A 103 -24.11 -16.82 -19.54
N SER A 104 -24.12 -16.83 -18.19
CA SER A 104 -23.98 -15.62 -17.39
C SER A 104 -22.58 -15.02 -17.50
N LEU A 105 -21.53 -15.83 -17.57
CA LEU A 105 -20.15 -15.36 -17.75
C LEU A 105 -19.89 -14.83 -19.16
N LYS A 106 -20.47 -15.46 -20.18
CA LYS A 106 -20.38 -15.01 -21.58
C LYS A 106 -21.13 -13.69 -21.82
N ASN A 107 -22.07 -13.33 -20.95
CA ASN A 107 -22.78 -12.06 -21.02
C ASN A 107 -22.02 -10.97 -20.25
N LEU A 108 -21.20 -10.21 -20.98
CA LEU A 108 -20.36 -9.13 -20.43
C LEU A 108 -21.16 -8.12 -19.57
N LYS A 109 -22.39 -7.77 -19.98
CA LYS A 109 -23.23 -6.82 -19.23
C LYS A 109 -23.66 -7.40 -17.87
N LYS A 110 -24.09 -8.66 -17.85
CA LYS A 110 -24.47 -9.34 -16.59
C LYS A 110 -23.26 -9.56 -15.69
N TYR A 111 -22.13 -9.94 -16.26
CA TYR A 111 -20.87 -10.06 -15.53
C TYR A 111 -20.50 -8.72 -14.87
N TYR A 112 -20.46 -7.64 -15.64
CA TYR A 112 -20.09 -6.31 -15.13
C TYR A 112 -21.06 -5.82 -14.04
N ALA A 113 -22.36 -6.03 -14.21
CA ALA A 113 -23.34 -5.69 -13.18
C ALA A 113 -23.06 -6.42 -11.85
N LYS A 114 -22.80 -7.73 -11.89
CA LYS A 114 -22.41 -8.51 -10.69
C LYS A 114 -21.08 -8.05 -10.11
N TRP A 115 -20.10 -7.76 -10.96
CA TRP A 115 -18.80 -7.24 -10.54
C TRP A 115 -18.93 -5.91 -9.78
N MET A 116 -19.76 -4.97 -10.23
CA MET A 116 -19.96 -3.68 -9.54
C MET A 116 -20.46 -3.82 -8.10
N HIS A 117 -21.25 -4.86 -7.79
CA HIS A 117 -21.68 -5.13 -6.42
C HIS A 117 -20.52 -5.66 -5.55
N VAL A 118 -19.72 -6.53 -6.14
CA VAL A 118 -18.56 -7.14 -5.49
C VAL A 118 -17.44 -6.13 -5.28
N GLU A 119 -17.17 -5.30 -6.28
CA GLU A 119 -16.19 -4.22 -6.22
C GLU A 119 -16.46 -3.29 -5.03
N LYS A 120 -17.71 -2.89 -4.78
CA LYS A 120 -18.05 -2.06 -3.60
C LYS A 120 -17.74 -2.72 -2.25
N ALA A 121 -17.77 -4.05 -2.18
CA ALA A 121 -17.48 -4.79 -0.95
C ALA A 121 -15.98 -5.01 -0.75
N ILE A 122 -15.21 -5.19 -1.84
CA ILE A 122 -13.78 -5.51 -1.78
C ILE A 122 -12.89 -4.26 -1.91
N CYS A 123 -13.31 -3.24 -2.66
CA CYS A 123 -12.61 -1.96 -2.71
C CYS A 123 -12.77 -1.28 -1.36
N ILE A 124 -11.75 -1.47 -0.53
CA ILE A 124 -11.49 -0.61 0.59
C ILE A 124 -11.11 0.73 -0.03
N ASP A 125 -11.96 1.75 0.12
CA ASP A 125 -11.55 3.14 -0.09
C ASP A 125 -10.20 3.31 0.59
N CYS A 126 -9.16 3.58 -0.20
CA CYS A 126 -7.84 3.80 0.36
C CYS A 126 -7.95 5.00 1.30
N ILE A 127 -8.05 4.75 2.61
CA ILE A 127 -7.91 5.79 3.61
C ILE A 127 -6.42 6.14 3.55
N ILE A 128 -6.08 7.10 2.71
CA ILE A 128 -4.76 7.72 2.72
C ILE A 128 -4.68 8.46 4.06
N VAL A 129 -4.11 7.81 5.06
CA VAL A 129 -3.77 8.46 6.34
C VAL A 129 -2.52 9.30 6.08
N ASP A 130 -2.72 10.49 5.50
CA ASP A 130 -1.64 11.44 5.28
C ASP A 130 -1.26 12.12 6.60
N ASN A 131 -0.27 11.55 7.28
CA ASN A 131 0.32 12.10 8.50
C ASN A 131 1.39 13.16 8.24
N THR A 132 1.60 13.58 6.98
CA THR A 132 2.64 14.55 6.61
C THR A 132 2.51 15.85 7.41
N ASN A 133 1.29 16.29 7.70
CA ASN A 133 1.05 17.47 8.53
C ASN A 133 1.53 17.29 9.98
N ALA A 134 1.30 16.12 10.59
CA ALA A 134 1.73 15.83 11.95
C ALA A 134 3.27 15.71 12.04
N GLU A 135 3.90 15.08 11.05
CA GLU A 135 5.37 15.01 10.97
C GLU A 135 5.98 16.39 10.71
N THR A 136 5.38 17.21 9.85
CA THR A 136 5.82 18.58 9.59
C THR A 136 5.78 19.42 10.86
N VAL A 137 4.72 19.31 11.67
CA VAL A 137 4.64 19.99 12.97
C VAL A 137 5.72 19.49 13.94
N LYS A 138 5.95 18.17 14.03
CA LYS A 138 7.05 17.61 14.85
C LYS A 138 8.42 18.14 14.40
N HIS A 139 8.67 18.21 13.09
CA HIS A 139 9.92 18.72 12.54
C HIS A 139 10.11 20.22 12.83
N LYS A 140 9.05 21.03 12.69
CA LYS A 140 9.09 22.46 13.05
C LYS A 140 9.43 22.68 14.54
N ILE A 141 8.81 21.91 15.43
CA ILE A 141 9.13 21.96 16.87
C ILE A 141 10.58 21.56 17.14
N LYS A 142 11.09 20.55 16.43
CA LYS A 142 12.49 20.11 16.57
C LYS A 142 13.48 21.17 16.08
N ILE A 143 13.19 21.83 14.97
CA ILE A 143 14.02 22.92 14.42
C ILE A 143 14.11 24.07 15.43
N ALA A 144 12.97 24.53 15.96
CA ALA A 144 12.95 25.62 16.94
C ALA A 144 13.78 25.31 18.20
N LYS A 145 13.70 24.07 18.72
CA LYS A 145 14.53 23.64 19.86
C LYS A 145 16.03 23.63 19.54
N LEU A 146 16.41 23.20 18.33
CA LEU A 146 17.81 23.17 17.92
C LEU A 146 18.36 24.59 17.73
N GLU A 147 17.56 25.52 17.19
CA GLU A 147 17.93 26.93 17.07
C GLU A 147 18.12 27.60 18.44
N GLU A 148 17.26 27.28 19.42
CA GLU A 148 17.41 27.75 20.79
C GLU A 148 18.71 27.24 21.43
N GLN A 149 19.00 25.94 21.29
CA GLN A 149 20.25 25.34 21.77
C GLN A 149 21.50 25.95 21.10
N LEU A 150 21.42 26.22 19.79
CA LEU A 150 22.49 26.88 19.05
C LEU A 150 22.72 28.30 19.59
N ASN A 151 21.66 29.07 19.79
CA ASN A 151 21.75 30.43 20.33
C ASN A 151 22.37 30.46 21.74
N ILE A 152 21.99 29.52 22.59
CA ILE A 152 22.61 29.35 23.92
C ILE A 152 24.11 29.06 23.76
N SER A 153 24.47 28.10 22.92
CA SER A 153 25.87 27.70 22.70
C SER A 153 26.72 28.84 22.14
N VAL A 154 26.17 29.62 21.20
CA VAL A 154 26.84 30.81 20.63
C VAL A 154 27.09 31.88 21.68
N LYS A 155 26.09 32.12 22.56
CA LYS A 155 26.21 33.09 23.65
C LYS A 155 27.20 32.66 24.73
N GLU A 156 27.28 31.37 25.03
CA GLU A 156 28.26 30.82 25.96
C GLU A 156 29.68 30.92 25.38
N ASN A 157 29.86 30.57 24.10
CA ASN A 157 31.16 30.69 23.42
C ASN A 157 31.65 32.13 23.32
N SER A 158 30.77 33.10 23.03
CA SER A 158 31.17 34.51 22.98
C SER A 158 31.60 35.02 24.37
N ASN A 159 30.91 34.62 25.43
CA ASN A 159 31.30 34.93 26.81
C ASN A 159 32.64 34.27 27.21
N LEU A 160 32.89 33.04 26.77
CA LEU A 160 34.17 32.34 26.98
C LEU A 160 35.31 33.05 26.26
N SER A 161 35.11 33.45 25.00
CA SER A 161 36.11 34.23 24.23
C SER A 161 36.46 35.53 24.96
N LEU A 162 35.46 36.30 25.39
CA LEU A 162 35.68 37.54 26.13
C LEU A 162 36.42 37.33 27.46
N ARG A 163 36.19 36.20 28.13
CA ARG A 163 36.93 35.85 29.35
C ARG A 163 38.38 35.48 29.06
N LEU A 164 38.63 34.73 27.98
CA LEU A 164 39.98 34.39 27.55
C LEU A 164 40.78 35.64 27.17
N ASP A 165 40.20 36.54 26.39
CA ASP A 165 40.85 37.80 26.00
C ASP A 165 41.29 38.62 27.21
N LYS A 166 40.42 38.73 28.24
CA LYS A 166 40.74 39.42 29.50
C LYS A 166 41.87 38.73 30.27
N LEU A 167 41.87 37.39 30.32
CA LEU A 167 42.92 36.63 31.00
C LEU A 167 44.27 36.77 30.30
N GLU A 168 44.29 36.76 28.96
CA GLU A 168 45.51 37.01 28.18
C GLU A 168 46.08 38.41 28.42
N GLU A 169 45.23 39.44 28.49
CA GLU A 169 45.68 40.79 28.82
C GLU A 169 46.28 40.88 30.22
N ILE A 170 45.69 40.19 31.21
CA ILE A 170 46.21 40.13 32.58
C ILE A 170 47.57 39.42 32.60
N ILE A 171 47.70 38.29 31.91
CA ILE A 171 48.96 37.53 31.82
C ILE A 171 50.05 38.38 31.15
N LYS A 172 49.75 39.07 30.05
CA LYS A 172 50.68 39.99 29.37
C LYS A 172 51.16 41.12 30.28
N LYS A 173 50.34 41.58 31.22
CA LYS A 173 50.71 42.60 32.22
C LYS A 173 51.55 42.05 33.37
N LEU A 174 51.47 40.76 33.68
CA LEU A 174 52.24 40.10 34.75
C LEU A 174 53.63 39.63 34.30
N ILE A 175 53.80 39.35 33.01
CA ILE A 175 55.07 38.91 32.42
C ILE A 175 55.98 40.09 32.04
N LYS A 176 55.48 41.33 32.14
CA LYS A 176 56.20 42.59 31.90
C LYS A 176 56.68 43.21 33.20
#